data_AF-A0A8T3UB36-F1
#
_entry.id   AF-A0A8T3UB36-F1
#
_cell.length_a   1.000
_cell.length_b   1.000
_cell.length_c   1.000
_cell.angle_alpha   90.00
_cell.angle_beta   90.00
_cell.angle_gamma   90.00
#
_symmetry.space_group_name_H-M   'P 1'
#
loop_
_entity.id
_entity.type
_entity.pdbx_description
1 polymer ?
#
loop_
_entity_poly.entity_id
_entity_poly.type
_entity_poly.pdbx_seq_one_letter_code
_entity_poly.pdbx_strand_id
1 'polypeptide(L)'
;MDIYYDIKLKKKWIKILDTFIYKYSNSCNLNILICETNKKNIYGETIFDNESALIKINFNAGDIEDTFVHELAHCISQERSHKLIWRRCYRRLNKIDNG
;
A
#
# COMPACT_ATOMS: atom_id res chain seq x y z
N MET A 1 -9.09 4.17 8.18
CA MET A 1 -8.57 2.93 7.56
C MET A 1 -8.02 2.05 8.66
N ASP A 2 -8.48 0.81 8.72
CA ASP A 2 -7.82 -0.23 9.51
C ASP A 2 -6.89 -1.05 8.62
N ILE A 3 -5.75 -1.47 9.17
CA ILE A 3 -4.76 -2.26 8.44
C ILE A 3 -4.61 -3.63 9.10
N TYR A 4 -4.74 -4.65 8.28
CA TYR A 4 -4.62 -6.06 8.64
C TYR A 4 -3.46 -6.68 7.89
N TYR A 5 -2.83 -7.68 8.50
CA TYR A 5 -1.79 -8.49 7.87
C TYR A 5 -2.31 -9.90 7.62
N ASP A 6 -1.99 -10.45 6.45
CA ASP A 6 -2.22 -11.88 6.18
C ASP A 6 -1.51 -12.73 7.24
N ILE A 7 -2.20 -13.76 7.74
CA ILE A 7 -1.68 -14.65 8.80
C ILE A 7 -0.36 -15.35 8.42
N LYS A 8 -0.08 -15.49 7.13
CA LYS A 8 1.14 -16.11 6.59
C LYS A 8 2.26 -15.09 6.36
N LEU A 9 1.99 -13.79 6.51
CA LEU A 9 3.00 -12.76 6.32
C LEU A 9 4.10 -12.89 7.38
N LYS A 10 5.36 -12.94 6.92
CA LYS A 10 6.51 -13.10 7.82
C LYS A 10 6.59 -11.93 8.79
N LYS A 11 6.77 -12.22 10.08
CA LYS A 11 6.89 -11.20 11.16
C LYS A 11 7.94 -10.12 10.90
N LYS A 12 9.03 -10.44 10.18
CA LYS A 12 10.05 -9.43 9.81
C LYS A 12 9.49 -8.33 8.90
N TRP A 13 8.56 -8.67 8.00
CA TRP A 13 7.94 -7.73 7.08
C TRP A 13 6.90 -6.87 7.79
N ILE A 14 6.11 -7.47 8.68
CA ILE A 14 5.19 -6.75 9.56
C ILE A 14 5.95 -5.67 10.36
N LYS A 15 7.07 -6.05 10.99
CA LYS A 15 7.92 -5.09 11.72
C LYS A 15 8.41 -3.92 10.86
N ILE A 16 8.75 -4.16 9.60
CA ILE A 16 9.20 -3.11 8.67
C ILE A 16 8.02 -2.21 8.29
N LEU A 17 6.85 -2.77 7.99
CA LEU A 17 5.66 -1.98 7.68
C LEU A 17 5.26 -1.10 8.87
N ASP A 18 5.24 -1.67 10.07
CA ASP A 18 4.86 -0.96 11.30
C ASP A 18 5.73 0.27 11.59
N THR A 19 6.97 0.36 11.04
CA THR A 19 7.81 1.55 11.24
C THR A 19 7.30 2.79 10.51
N PHE A 20 6.46 2.66 9.49
CA PHE A 20 5.99 3.79 8.70
C PHE A 20 4.48 3.83 8.49
N ILE A 21 3.78 2.71 8.59
CA ILE A 21 2.40 2.60 8.11
C ILE A 21 1.42 3.50 8.86
N TYR A 22 1.71 3.82 10.13
CA TYR A 22 0.90 4.71 10.96
C TYR A 22 0.82 6.14 10.40
N LYS A 23 1.84 6.59 9.65
CA LYS A 23 1.84 7.89 8.95
C LYS A 23 0.62 8.02 8.02
N TYR A 24 0.10 6.90 7.55
CA TYR A 24 -0.95 6.83 6.54
C TYR A 24 -2.33 6.47 7.07
N SER A 25 -2.49 6.24 8.38
CA SER A 25 -3.72 5.75 9.06
C SER A 25 -5.03 6.47 8.67
N ASN A 26 -4.95 7.76 8.32
CA ASN A 26 -6.10 8.59 7.93
C ASN A 26 -6.18 8.91 6.42
N SER A 27 -5.41 8.21 5.59
CA SER A 27 -5.29 8.54 4.16
C SER A 27 -6.40 7.95 3.30
N CYS A 28 -7.06 6.89 3.77
CA CYS A 28 -8.02 6.10 3.01
C CYS A 28 -9.24 5.72 3.88
N ASN A 29 -10.39 5.54 3.22
CA ASN A 29 -11.64 5.07 3.84
C ASN A 29 -11.83 3.54 3.71
N LEU A 30 -10.90 2.84 3.08
CA LEU A 30 -10.96 1.38 2.91
C LEU A 30 -10.24 0.67 4.06
N ASN A 31 -10.70 -0.54 4.36
CA ASN A 31 -9.95 -1.49 5.17
C ASN A 31 -8.87 -2.15 4.32
N ILE A 32 -7.62 -2.15 4.76
CA ILE A 32 -6.49 -2.65 3.97
C ILE A 32 -6.00 -3.98 4.54
N LEU A 33 -6.01 -5.03 3.74
CA LEU A 33 -5.30 -6.28 4.02
C LEU A 33 -3.98 -6.28 3.24
N ILE A 34 -2.86 -6.53 3.93
CA ILE A 34 -1.53 -6.62 3.32
C ILE A 34 -1.07 -8.08 3.28
N CYS A 35 -0.64 -8.53 2.10
CA CYS A 35 -0.07 -9.87 1.91
C CYS A 35 1.20 -9.85 1.05
N GLU A 36 1.95 -10.96 1.07
CA GLU A 36 3.13 -11.16 0.23
C GLU A 36 2.73 -11.68 -1.16
N THR A 37 3.34 -11.15 -2.23
CA THR A 37 3.28 -11.74 -3.57
C THR A 37 4.66 -12.22 -4.01
N ASN A 38 4.69 -13.38 -4.67
CA ASN A 38 5.90 -14.00 -5.22
C ASN A 38 5.96 -13.89 -6.76
N LYS A 39 5.11 -13.07 -7.37
CA LYS A 39 5.12 -12.83 -8.82
C LYS A 39 6.41 -12.09 -9.20
N LYS A 40 7.25 -12.70 -10.04
CA LYS A 40 8.63 -12.25 -10.34
C LYS A 40 8.76 -10.87 -11.00
N ASN A 41 7.69 -10.31 -11.57
CA ASN A 41 7.74 -9.09 -12.39
C ASN A 41 6.87 -7.94 -11.85
N ILE A 42 6.47 -8.00 -10.58
CA ILE A 42 5.72 -6.91 -9.94
C ILE A 42 6.34 -6.56 -8.59
N TYR A 43 6.33 -5.27 -8.28
CA TYR A 43 6.69 -4.75 -6.96
C TYR A 43 5.47 -4.80 -6.03
N GLY A 44 4.33 -4.31 -6.52
CA GLY A 44 3.05 -4.32 -5.82
C GLY A 44 1.88 -4.66 -6.74
N GLU A 45 0.75 -5.02 -6.13
CA GLU A 45 -0.55 -5.17 -6.80
C GLU A 45 -1.67 -4.85 -5.80
N THR A 46 -2.57 -3.95 -6.17
CA THR A 46 -3.78 -3.65 -5.40
C THR A 46 -5.03 -4.23 -6.05
N ILE A 47 -5.86 -4.87 -5.24
CA ILE A 47 -7.23 -5.26 -5.59
C ILE A 47 -8.15 -4.56 -4.61
N PHE A 48 -9.07 -3.72 -5.06
CA PHE A 48 -9.99 -3.01 -4.19
C PHE A 48 -11.44 -3.20 -4.62
N ASP A 49 -12.33 -3.17 -3.63
CA ASP A 49 -13.78 -3.05 -3.77
C ASP A 49 -14.26 -1.77 -3.04
N ASN A 50 -15.56 -1.67 -2.78
CA ASN A 50 -16.15 -0.46 -2.22
C ASN A 50 -15.74 -0.17 -0.76
N GLU A 51 -15.38 -1.20 0.02
CA GLU A 51 -15.15 -1.08 1.46
C GLU A 51 -13.75 -1.56 1.88
N SER A 52 -13.10 -2.37 1.05
CA SER A 52 -11.83 -3.02 1.36
C SER A 52 -10.85 -2.99 0.18
N ALA A 53 -9.57 -3.09 0.52
CA ALA A 53 -8.50 -3.26 -0.43
C ALA A 53 -7.50 -4.33 0.04
N LEU A 54 -7.03 -5.13 -0.89
CA LEU A 54 -5.92 -6.06 -0.73
C LEU A 54 -4.70 -5.47 -1.42
N ILE A 55 -3.68 -5.13 -0.65
CA ILE A 55 -2.37 -4.73 -1.16
C ILE A 55 -1.45 -5.95 -1.08
N LYS A 56 -0.90 -6.37 -2.22
CA LYS A 56 0.11 -7.41 -2.31
C LYS A 56 1.46 -6.78 -2.56
N ILE A 57 2.44 -7.06 -1.71
CA ILE A 57 3.80 -6.50 -1.83
C ILE A 57 4.79 -7.64 -2.06
N ASN A 58 5.67 -7.46 -3.04
CA ASN A 58 6.84 -8.30 -3.19
C ASN A 58 7.95 -7.75 -2.29
N PHE A 59 8.00 -8.22 -1.04
CA PHE A 59 8.97 -7.74 -0.05
C PHE A 59 10.44 -8.06 -0.37
N ASN A 60 10.70 -8.83 -1.43
CA ASN A 60 12.04 -9.14 -1.91
C ASN A 60 12.43 -8.27 -3.13
N ALA A 61 11.60 -7.30 -3.52
CA ALA A 61 11.83 -6.45 -4.68
C ALA A 61 11.54 -4.98 -4.36
N GLY A 62 12.44 -4.09 -4.77
CA GLY A 62 12.25 -2.64 -4.65
C GLY A 62 12.23 -2.14 -3.21
N ASP A 63 11.75 -0.91 -3.05
CA ASP A 63 11.54 -0.27 -1.76
C ASP A 63 10.14 -0.60 -1.22
N ILE A 64 10.04 -1.09 0.01
CA ILE A 64 8.78 -1.55 0.61
C ILE A 64 7.84 -0.37 0.91
N GLU A 65 8.37 0.76 1.38
CA GLU A 65 7.56 1.94 1.71
C GLU A 65 7.04 2.59 0.44
N ASP A 66 7.89 2.81 -0.56
CA ASP A 66 7.45 3.37 -1.85
C ASP A 66 6.42 2.47 -2.53
N THR A 67 6.64 1.15 -2.53
CA THR A 67 5.67 0.19 -3.08
C THR A 67 4.34 0.27 -2.34
N PHE A 68 4.35 0.29 -1.00
CA PHE A 68 3.11 0.46 -0.23
C PHE A 68 2.41 1.78 -0.57
N VAL A 69 3.14 2.90 -0.65
CA VAL A 69 2.57 4.21 -0.97
C VAL A 69 1.99 4.26 -2.38
N HIS A 70 2.66 3.62 -3.35
CA HIS A 70 2.18 3.45 -4.72
C HIS A 70 0.82 2.73 -4.75
N GLU A 71 0.74 1.59 -4.07
CA GLU A 71 -0.47 0.77 -3.98
C GLU A 71 -1.57 1.48 -3.16
N LEU A 72 -1.22 2.15 -2.08
CA LEU A 72 -2.16 2.97 -1.30
C LEU A 72 -2.75 4.11 -2.14
N ALA A 73 -1.99 4.71 -3.04
CA ALA A 73 -2.53 5.71 -3.96
C ALA A 73 -3.62 5.13 -4.87
N HIS A 74 -3.52 3.85 -5.27
CA HIS A 74 -4.59 3.14 -5.97
C HIS A 74 -5.83 2.97 -5.09
N CYS A 75 -5.66 2.62 -3.81
CA CYS A 75 -6.77 2.53 -2.86
C CYS A 75 -7.51 3.85 -2.68
N ILE A 76 -6.78 4.97 -2.57
CA ILE A 76 -7.38 6.29 -2.33
C ILE A 76 -8.06 6.83 -3.58
N SER A 77 -7.42 6.70 -4.75
CA SER A 77 -7.99 7.23 -5.99
C SER A 77 -9.08 6.33 -6.58
N GLN A 78 -9.13 5.06 -6.16
CA GLN A 78 -9.92 4.00 -6.77
C GLN A 78 -9.69 3.89 -8.29
N GLU A 79 -8.50 4.28 -8.77
CA GLU A 79 -8.10 4.15 -10.17
C GLU A 79 -7.16 2.95 -10.32
N ARG A 80 -7.41 2.07 -11.29
CA ARG A 80 -6.49 0.95 -11.62
C ARG A 80 -5.28 1.38 -12.46
N SER A 81 -5.25 2.61 -12.92
CA SER A 81 -4.21 3.16 -13.79
C SER A 81 -3.74 4.49 -13.24
N HIS A 82 -2.54 4.92 -13.61
CA HIS A 82 -1.91 6.16 -13.11
C HIS A 82 -2.48 7.42 -13.78
N LYS A 83 -3.80 7.62 -13.73
CA LYS A 83 -4.43 8.84 -14.25
C LYS A 83 -4.12 10.04 -13.33
N LEU A 84 -4.75 11.19 -13.60
CA LEU A 84 -4.41 12.43 -12.92
C LEU A 84 -4.71 12.38 -11.41
N ILE A 85 -5.80 11.72 -11.00
CA ILE A 85 -6.21 11.63 -9.59
C ILE A 85 -5.19 10.79 -8.82
N TRP A 86 -4.85 9.60 -9.32
CA TRP A 86 -3.80 8.76 -8.74
C TRP A 86 -2.47 9.51 -8.60
N ARG A 87 -2.01 10.18 -9.67
CA ARG A 87 -0.74 10.93 -9.65
C ARG A 87 -0.74 12.05 -8.60
N ARG A 88 -1.88 12.72 -8.39
CA ARG A 88 -2.04 13.73 -7.34
C ARG A 88 -2.03 13.10 -5.95
N CYS A 89 -2.71 11.96 -5.77
CA CYS A 89 -2.71 11.22 -4.51
C CYS A 89 -1.30 10.74 -4.14
N TYR A 90 -0.60 10.06 -5.06
CA TYR A 90 0.75 9.55 -4.84
C TYR A 90 1.73 10.67 -4.44
N ARG A 91 1.72 11.81 -5.16
CA ARG A 91 2.54 12.98 -4.78
C ARG A 91 2.18 13.56 -3.42
N ARG A 92 0.90 13.53 -3.03
CA ARG A 92 0.46 14.01 -1.72
C ARG A 92 0.96 13.08 -0.62
N LEU A 93 0.90 11.77 -0.82
CA LEU A 93 1.44 10.79 0.13
C LEU A 93 2.95 10.97 0.32
N ASN A 94 3.73 11.13 -0.76
CA ASN A 94 5.18 11.38 -0.66
C ASN A 94 5.56 12.71 0.02
N LYS A 95 4.62 13.66 0.15
CA LYS A 95 4.85 14.88 0.94
C LYS A 95 4.66 14.67 2.44
N ILE A 96 3.86 13.68 2.85
CA ILE A 96 3.67 13.31 4.26
C ILE A 96 4.99 12.81 4.85
N ASP A 97 5.87 12.25 4.02
CA ASP A 97 7.19 11.76 4.42
C ASP A 97 8.25 12.87 4.62
N ASN A 98 7.99 14.10 4.16
CA ASN A 98 8.92 15.24 4.27
C ASN A 98 8.52 16.25 5.37
N GLY A 99 7.74 15.81 6.37
CA GLY A 99 7.28 16.62 7.51
C GLY A 99 7.96 16.25 8.81
#